data_AF-A0A7C2ZHQ1-F1
#
_entry.id   AF-A0A7C2ZHQ1-F1
#
_cell.length_a   1.000
_cell.length_b   1.000
_cell.length_c   1.000
_cell.angle_alpha   90.00
_cell.angle_beta   90.00
_cell.angle_gamma   90.00
#
_symmetry.space_group_name_H-M   'P 1'
#
loop_
_entity.id
_entity.type
_entity.pdbx_description
1 polymer ?
#
loop_
_entity_poly.entity_id
_entity_poly.type
_entity_poly.pdbx_seq_one_letter_code
_entity_poly.pdbx_strand_id
1 'polypeptide(L)'
;PLDETELDGTEPDDGYPVLLADWIKRDGLKCLKVKLRGNDERWDYERLVKVGQIALRHDVYWLTADFNCTVTDPSYVNEILDRLMIEHPRIYGMILYVEQPFPYDLERNQIDVHSVSARKPLFMDESAHDWHLIRLGRKLGWTGVALKTCKTQTGALLSLCWAKAHGMTLMVQDLTNPMLAQIPHLLLAAHAGTIMGVETNSMQFYPEASLPEAEVHPGAYSRREGMVDISTVQGPGFGYRIGEIKRVLPSPAARFGD
;
A
#
# COMPACT_ATOMS: atom_id res chain seq x y z
N PRO A 1 -17.44 4.20 1.34
CA PRO A 1 -18.31 4.12 2.54
C PRO A 1 -17.89 2.94 3.44
N LEU A 2 -17.79 3.15 4.75
CA LEU A 2 -17.43 2.07 5.69
C LEU A 2 -18.62 1.17 6.02
N ASP A 3 -19.80 1.75 6.16
CA ASP A 3 -21.08 1.07 6.40
C ASP A 3 -22.25 1.85 5.78
N GLU A 4 -23.45 1.29 5.92
CA GLU A 4 -24.69 1.83 5.35
C GLU A 4 -25.01 3.26 5.81
N THR A 5 -24.49 3.70 6.95
CA THR A 5 -24.74 5.07 7.47
C THR A 5 -23.99 6.15 6.71
N GLU A 6 -23.00 5.75 5.89
CA GLU A 6 -22.23 6.64 5.03
C GLU A 6 -22.75 6.65 3.58
N LEU A 7 -23.88 5.99 3.31
CA LEU A 7 -24.51 6.00 1.99
C LEU A 7 -25.38 7.25 1.82
N ASP A 8 -25.32 7.86 0.64
CA ASP A 8 -26.10 9.04 0.26
C ASP A 8 -26.98 8.83 -0.98
N GLY A 9 -26.94 7.65 -1.59
CA GLY A 9 -27.73 7.28 -2.75
C GLY A 9 -27.11 7.65 -4.09
N THR A 10 -25.88 8.19 -4.09
CA THR A 10 -25.13 8.54 -5.32
C THR A 10 -24.08 7.49 -5.69
N GLU A 11 -24.09 6.35 -5.01
CA GLU A 11 -23.10 5.29 -5.22
C GLU A 11 -23.23 4.67 -6.62
N PRO A 12 -22.11 4.24 -7.22
CA PRO A 12 -22.14 3.64 -8.55
C PRO A 12 -22.88 2.30 -8.54
N ASP A 13 -23.67 2.06 -9.59
CA ASP A 13 -24.29 0.76 -9.90
C ASP A 13 -23.52 0.08 -11.04
N ASP A 14 -22.24 -0.20 -10.78
CA ASP A 14 -21.28 -0.78 -11.73
C ASP A 14 -20.96 -2.26 -11.44
N GLY A 15 -21.65 -2.86 -10.47
CA GLY A 15 -21.46 -4.25 -10.07
C GLY A 15 -20.26 -4.51 -9.15
N TYR A 16 -19.58 -3.46 -8.65
CA TYR A 16 -18.54 -3.57 -7.63
C TYR A 16 -19.10 -3.28 -6.23
N PRO A 17 -18.48 -3.83 -5.16
CA PRO A 17 -18.91 -3.53 -3.80
C PRO A 17 -18.76 -2.04 -3.47
N VAL A 18 -19.71 -1.52 -2.71
CA VAL A 18 -19.68 -0.14 -2.20
C VAL A 18 -19.12 -0.09 -0.78
N LEU A 19 -19.57 -1.02 0.07
CA LEU A 19 -19.20 -1.08 1.48
C LEU A 19 -17.89 -1.84 1.70
N LEU A 20 -17.11 -1.41 2.70
CA LEU A 20 -15.86 -2.07 3.08
C LEU A 20 -16.07 -3.57 3.41
N ALA A 21 -17.14 -3.90 4.13
CA ALA A 21 -17.46 -5.28 4.51
C ALA A 21 -17.66 -6.19 3.28
N ASP A 22 -18.23 -5.65 2.21
CA ASP A 22 -18.51 -6.43 0.99
C ASP A 22 -17.24 -6.61 0.16
N TRP A 23 -16.35 -5.63 0.14
CA TRP A 23 -14.99 -5.80 -0.40
C TRP A 23 -14.22 -6.88 0.35
N ILE A 24 -14.27 -6.89 1.69
CA ILE A 24 -13.58 -7.91 2.51
C ILE A 24 -14.10 -9.30 2.15
N LYS A 25 -15.42 -9.47 2.02
CA LYS A 25 -16.03 -10.76 1.68
C LYS A 25 -15.72 -11.20 0.24
N ARG A 26 -15.89 -10.30 -0.74
CA ARG A 26 -15.70 -10.60 -2.17
C ARG A 26 -14.27 -11.03 -2.47
N ASP A 27 -13.30 -10.26 -1.98
CA ASP A 27 -11.89 -10.47 -2.31
C ASP A 27 -11.14 -11.32 -1.26
N GLY A 28 -11.80 -11.65 -0.15
CA GLY A 28 -11.21 -12.39 0.97
C GLY A 28 -10.10 -11.61 1.71
N LEU A 29 -10.20 -10.28 1.76
CA LEU A 29 -9.12 -9.40 2.25
C LEU A 29 -8.71 -9.75 3.69
N LYS A 30 -7.40 -9.89 3.91
CA LYS A 30 -6.81 -10.19 5.23
C LYS A 30 -5.95 -9.07 5.81
N CYS A 31 -5.61 -8.06 5.01
CA CYS A 31 -4.91 -6.87 5.45
C CYS A 31 -5.62 -5.64 4.85
N LEU A 32 -5.79 -4.57 5.63
CA LEU A 32 -6.44 -3.33 5.17
C LEU A 32 -5.58 -2.12 5.47
N LYS A 33 -5.45 -1.21 4.50
CA LYS A 33 -4.86 0.12 4.73
C LYS A 33 -5.95 1.12 5.07
N VAL A 34 -5.80 1.82 6.19
CA VAL A 34 -6.68 2.90 6.64
C VAL A 34 -6.04 4.23 6.25
N LYS A 35 -6.61 4.89 5.24
CA LYS A 35 -6.26 6.27 4.88
C LYS A 35 -6.86 7.23 5.91
N LEU A 36 -6.03 8.15 6.39
CA LEU A 36 -6.28 9.13 7.44
C LEU A 36 -6.00 10.54 6.93
N ARG A 37 -6.46 11.56 7.63
CA ARG A 37 -6.29 12.97 7.24
C ARG A 37 -4.98 13.55 7.73
N GLY A 38 -4.52 13.15 8.92
CA GLY A 38 -3.33 13.65 9.60
C GLY A 38 -3.44 15.09 10.12
N ASN A 39 -4.65 15.67 10.12
CA ASN A 39 -4.92 17.02 10.61
C ASN A 39 -6.23 17.15 11.43
N ASP A 40 -6.91 16.03 11.67
CA ASP A 40 -8.17 15.96 12.39
C ASP A 40 -8.13 14.71 13.28
N GLU A 41 -7.53 14.86 14.46
CA GLU A 41 -7.22 13.75 15.38
C GLU A 41 -8.47 12.94 15.74
N ARG A 42 -9.59 13.64 16.00
CA ARG A 42 -10.85 13.01 16.35
C ARG A 42 -11.35 12.14 15.19
N TRP A 43 -11.36 12.68 13.97
CA TRP A 43 -11.80 11.93 12.80
C TRP A 43 -10.89 10.74 12.51
N ASP A 44 -9.57 10.92 12.62
CA ASP A 44 -8.60 9.85 12.38
C ASP A 44 -8.74 8.71 13.39
N TYR A 45 -8.89 9.06 14.67
CA TYR A 45 -9.14 8.09 15.74
C TYR A 45 -10.45 7.34 15.52
N GLU A 46 -11.55 8.05 15.30
CA GLU A 46 -12.88 7.45 15.07
C GLU A 46 -12.86 6.53 13.84
N ARG A 47 -12.15 6.91 12.78
CA ARG A 47 -11.99 6.10 11.58
C ARG A 47 -11.18 4.82 11.83
N LEU A 48 -10.06 4.90 12.55
CA LEU A 48 -9.28 3.72 12.93
C LEU A 48 -10.11 2.74 13.75
N VAL A 49 -10.90 3.24 14.70
CA VAL A 49 -11.80 2.41 15.52
C VAL A 49 -12.88 1.78 14.64
N LYS A 50 -13.57 2.55 13.80
CA LYS A 50 -14.66 2.05 12.94
C LYS A 50 -14.16 0.98 11.98
N VAL A 51 -13.04 1.22 11.29
CA VAL A 51 -12.43 0.23 10.39
C VAL A 51 -11.95 -1.00 11.17
N GLY A 52 -11.31 -0.81 12.33
CA GLY A 52 -10.85 -1.91 13.15
C GLY A 52 -11.98 -2.81 13.67
N GLN A 53 -13.13 -2.24 14.01
CA GLN A 53 -14.31 -3.01 14.39
C GLN A 53 -14.89 -3.81 13.22
N ILE A 54 -14.92 -3.24 12.01
CA ILE A 54 -15.32 -3.97 10.79
C ILE A 54 -14.33 -5.12 10.53
N ALA A 55 -13.04 -4.84 10.59
CA ALA A 55 -11.97 -5.80 10.38
C ALA A 55 -12.07 -7.00 11.33
N LEU A 56 -12.35 -6.75 12.62
CA LEU A 56 -12.54 -7.80 13.63
C LEU A 56 -13.74 -8.71 13.33
N ARG A 57 -14.85 -8.16 12.84
CA ARG A 57 -16.05 -8.94 12.50
C ARG A 57 -15.86 -9.82 11.25
N HIS A 58 -14.84 -9.53 10.45
CA HIS A 58 -14.59 -10.20 9.16
C HIS A 58 -13.23 -10.93 9.12
N ASP A 59 -12.65 -11.24 10.29
CA ASP A 59 -11.42 -12.02 10.41
C ASP A 59 -10.25 -11.48 9.56
N VAL A 60 -10.13 -10.16 9.51
CA VAL A 60 -8.96 -9.45 8.97
C VAL A 60 -7.83 -9.54 10.01
N TYR A 61 -6.61 -9.78 9.55
CA TYR A 61 -5.45 -10.01 10.40
C TYR A 61 -4.78 -8.71 10.81
N TRP A 62 -4.56 -7.81 9.84
CA TRP A 62 -3.74 -6.63 10.03
C TRP A 62 -4.35 -5.37 9.42
N LEU A 63 -4.04 -4.25 10.07
CA LEU A 63 -4.33 -2.91 9.60
C LEU A 63 -3.02 -2.15 9.40
N THR A 64 -3.02 -1.20 8.47
CA THR A 64 -1.96 -0.18 8.36
C THR A 64 -2.60 1.20 8.44
N ALA A 65 -1.91 2.16 9.03
CA ALA A 65 -2.42 3.52 9.22
C ALA A 65 -1.60 4.50 8.40
N ASP A 66 -2.22 5.25 7.50
CA ASP A 66 -1.57 6.13 6.55
C ASP A 66 -2.15 7.54 6.69
N PHE A 67 -1.34 8.48 7.19
CA PHE A 67 -1.77 9.84 7.52
C PHE A 67 -1.50 10.89 6.43
N ASN A 68 -1.34 10.46 5.18
CA ASN A 68 -1.34 11.36 4.03
C ASN A 68 -0.27 12.50 4.07
N CYS A 69 0.88 12.29 4.72
CA CYS A 69 1.99 13.25 4.79
C CYS A 69 1.70 14.63 5.42
N THR A 70 0.59 14.81 6.15
CA THR A 70 0.16 16.13 6.66
C THR A 70 0.57 16.43 8.10
N VAL A 71 0.97 15.39 8.86
CA VAL A 71 1.31 15.53 10.28
C VAL A 71 2.65 16.25 10.43
N THR A 72 2.75 17.23 11.31
CA THR A 72 3.99 17.99 11.54
C THR A 72 4.64 17.71 12.89
N ASP A 73 3.90 17.11 13.84
CA ASP A 73 4.38 16.77 15.18
C ASP A 73 4.15 15.28 15.47
N PRO A 74 5.19 14.50 15.84
CA PRO A 74 5.06 13.12 16.28
C PRO A 74 4.05 12.88 17.41
N SER A 75 3.79 13.89 18.26
CA SER A 75 2.78 13.80 19.34
C SER A 75 1.41 13.37 18.81
N TYR A 76 1.01 13.90 17.66
CA TYR A 76 -0.27 13.59 17.01
C TYR A 76 -0.46 12.07 16.78
N VAL A 77 0.56 11.42 16.21
CA VAL A 77 0.51 9.97 15.96
C VAL A 77 0.63 9.19 17.27
N ASN A 78 1.50 9.63 18.18
CA ASN A 78 1.71 8.99 19.47
C ASN A 78 0.41 8.93 20.29
N GLU A 79 -0.32 10.04 20.38
CA GLU A 79 -1.55 10.15 21.17
C GLU A 79 -2.66 9.23 20.63
N ILE A 80 -2.84 9.18 19.31
CA ILE A 80 -3.78 8.26 18.67
C ILE A 80 -3.41 6.80 18.97
N LEU A 81 -2.13 6.44 18.85
CA LEU A 81 -1.66 5.06 19.11
C LEU A 81 -1.79 4.68 20.59
N ASP A 82 -1.42 5.58 21.51
CA ASP A 82 -1.51 5.35 22.94
C ASP A 82 -2.97 5.20 23.39
N ARG A 83 -3.85 6.05 22.85
CA ARG A 83 -5.28 5.97 23.11
C ARG A 83 -5.87 4.65 22.60
N LEU A 84 -5.53 4.23 21.38
CA LEU A 84 -5.94 2.93 20.85
C LEU A 84 -5.42 1.78 21.71
N MET A 85 -4.19 1.85 22.20
CA MET A 85 -3.61 0.83 23.07
C MET A 85 -4.42 0.65 24.37
N ILE A 86 -4.95 1.75 24.92
CA ILE A 86 -5.73 1.75 26.16
C ILE A 86 -7.19 1.36 25.90
N GLU A 87 -7.86 2.03 24.97
CA GLU A 87 -9.31 1.90 24.75
C GLU A 87 -9.66 0.70 23.85
N HIS A 88 -8.80 0.38 22.89
CA HIS A 88 -9.02 -0.67 21.88
C HIS A 88 -7.77 -1.54 21.64
N PRO A 89 -7.22 -2.21 22.68
CA PRO A 89 -5.92 -2.89 22.62
C PRO A 89 -5.82 -3.93 21.49
N ARG A 90 -6.94 -4.57 21.12
CA ARG A 90 -6.97 -5.50 20.00
C ARG A 90 -6.77 -4.80 18.66
N ILE A 91 -7.40 -3.64 18.43
CA ILE A 91 -7.24 -2.85 17.21
C ILE A 91 -5.82 -2.28 17.16
N TYR A 92 -5.31 -1.75 18.26
CA TYR A 92 -3.89 -1.36 18.37
C TYR A 92 -2.96 -2.52 18.00
N GLY A 93 -3.23 -3.73 18.53
CA GLY A 93 -2.49 -4.94 18.20
C GLY A 93 -2.51 -5.28 16.71
N MET A 94 -3.63 -5.04 16.02
CA MET A 94 -3.78 -5.25 14.57
C MET A 94 -3.06 -4.21 13.72
N ILE A 95 -2.70 -3.03 14.24
CA ILE A 95 -1.89 -2.07 13.47
C ILE A 95 -0.50 -2.67 13.29
N LEU A 96 -0.20 -3.08 12.06
CA LEU A 96 1.06 -3.70 11.66
C LEU A 96 2.18 -2.66 11.55
N TYR A 97 1.87 -1.52 10.93
CA TYR A 97 2.78 -0.38 10.82
C TYR A 97 2.01 0.92 10.56
N VAL A 98 2.70 2.05 10.78
CA VAL A 98 2.27 3.39 10.39
C VAL A 98 3.03 3.80 9.13
N GLU A 99 2.32 4.34 8.14
CA GLU A 99 2.82 4.74 6.83
C GLU A 99 2.88 6.27 6.75
N GLN A 100 4.05 6.80 6.36
CA GLN A 100 4.33 8.17 5.98
C GLN A 100 3.37 9.25 6.54
N PRO A 101 3.38 9.49 7.87
CA PRO A 101 2.51 10.51 8.44
C PRO A 101 3.04 11.94 8.18
N PHE A 102 4.36 12.08 8.04
CA PHE A 102 5.05 13.36 7.95
C PHE A 102 5.33 13.80 6.50
N PRO A 103 5.61 15.10 6.24
CA PRO A 103 5.93 15.61 4.91
C PRO A 103 7.00 14.80 4.19
N TYR A 104 6.79 14.58 2.89
CA TYR A 104 7.65 13.70 2.11
C TYR A 104 9.08 14.24 1.88
N ASP A 105 9.27 15.57 1.91
CA ASP A 105 10.59 16.21 1.78
C ASP A 105 11.35 16.08 3.10
N LEU A 106 12.04 14.94 3.23
CA LEU A 106 12.76 14.56 4.43
C LEU A 106 14.00 15.45 4.70
N GLU A 107 14.62 15.98 3.65
CA GLU A 107 15.80 16.84 3.80
C GLU A 107 15.42 18.16 4.47
N ARG A 108 14.26 18.72 4.12
CA ARG A 108 13.71 19.92 4.76
C ARG A 108 13.05 19.64 6.09
N ASN A 109 12.44 18.47 6.27
CA ASN A 109 11.63 18.12 7.45
C ASN A 109 12.25 16.96 8.23
N GLN A 110 13.40 17.21 8.86
CA GLN A 110 14.15 16.21 9.64
C GLN A 110 13.57 16.01 11.04
N ILE A 111 12.30 15.58 11.10
CA ILE A 111 11.58 15.32 12.34
C ILE A 111 12.16 14.06 13.00
N ASP A 112 12.43 14.12 14.32
CA ASP A 112 12.75 12.93 15.11
C ASP A 112 11.48 12.12 15.35
N VAL A 113 11.43 10.91 14.79
CA VAL A 113 10.24 10.04 14.82
C VAL A 113 10.46 8.78 15.65
N HIS A 114 11.53 8.72 16.45
CA HIS A 114 11.82 7.55 17.29
C HIS A 114 10.68 7.25 18.27
N SER A 115 9.97 8.27 18.75
CA SER A 115 8.81 8.09 19.63
C SER A 115 7.70 7.29 18.96
N VAL A 116 7.47 7.49 17.66
CA VAL A 116 6.44 6.75 16.90
C VAL A 116 6.90 5.32 16.70
N SER A 117 8.15 5.15 16.27
CA SER A 117 8.77 3.84 16.04
C SER A 117 8.88 2.97 17.30
N ALA A 118 8.95 3.58 18.48
CA ALA A 118 8.89 2.87 19.75
C ALA A 118 7.51 2.24 20.02
N ARG A 119 6.45 2.71 19.38
CA ARG A 119 5.09 2.17 19.48
C ARG A 119 4.79 1.18 18.38
N LYS A 120 5.07 1.55 17.12
CA LYS A 120 4.79 0.73 15.94
C LYS A 120 5.85 0.95 14.86
N PRO A 121 6.17 -0.05 14.03
CA PRO A 121 7.02 0.15 12.87
C PRO A 121 6.53 1.33 12.02
N LEU A 122 7.46 2.17 11.57
CA LEU A 122 7.17 3.38 10.81
C LEU A 122 7.81 3.29 9.43
N PHE A 123 6.97 3.36 8.39
CA PHE A 123 7.35 3.11 7.00
C PHE A 123 7.42 4.39 6.19
N MET A 124 8.57 4.61 5.57
CA MET A 124 8.74 5.65 4.56
C MET A 124 8.05 5.22 3.26
N ASP A 125 7.24 6.10 2.68
CA ASP A 125 6.68 5.94 1.33
C ASP A 125 7.19 7.06 0.42
N GLU A 126 6.55 8.23 0.42
CA GLU A 126 6.80 9.29 -0.55
C GLU A 126 8.25 9.78 -0.44
N SER A 127 8.81 9.76 0.77
CA SER A 127 10.22 10.07 1.06
C SER A 127 11.21 9.01 0.55
N ALA A 128 10.78 7.81 0.16
CA ALA A 128 11.64 6.65 -0.14
C ALA A 128 11.90 6.44 -1.64
N HIS A 129 12.35 7.47 -2.36
CA HIS A 129 12.68 7.36 -3.80
C HIS A 129 14.19 7.24 -4.09
N ASP A 130 15.05 7.49 -3.10
CA ASP A 130 16.51 7.31 -3.17
C ASP A 130 17.00 6.62 -1.88
N TRP A 131 17.91 5.65 -1.99
CA TRP A 131 18.50 4.96 -0.85
C TRP A 131 19.27 5.91 0.07
N HIS A 132 19.80 7.03 -0.43
CA HIS A 132 20.42 8.05 0.41
C HIS A 132 19.40 8.70 1.37
N LEU A 133 18.17 8.90 0.93
CA LEU A 133 17.07 9.40 1.76
C LEU A 133 16.61 8.35 2.77
N ILE A 134 16.59 7.07 2.38
CA ILE A 134 16.32 5.97 3.33
C ILE A 134 17.36 5.96 4.45
N ARG A 135 18.64 6.18 4.10
CA ARG A 135 19.71 6.33 5.10
C ARG A 135 19.47 7.50 6.04
N LEU A 136 18.99 8.64 5.54
CA LEU A 136 18.62 9.78 6.37
C LEU A 136 17.43 9.43 7.28
N GLY A 137 16.37 8.83 6.73
CA GLY A 137 15.17 8.46 7.48
C GLY A 137 15.49 7.48 8.60
N ARG A 138 16.35 6.48 8.34
CA ARG A 138 16.80 5.57 9.39
C ARG A 138 17.48 6.29 10.55
N LYS A 139 18.24 7.36 10.31
CA LYS A 139 18.84 8.17 11.39
C LYS A 139 17.81 8.95 12.20
N LEU A 140 16.68 9.29 11.59
CA LEU A 140 15.57 10.03 12.21
C LEU A 140 14.59 9.12 12.95
N GLY A 141 14.75 7.80 12.85
CA GLY A 141 13.95 6.81 13.57
C GLY A 141 13.00 5.99 12.70
N TRP A 142 12.96 6.19 11.39
CA TRP A 142 12.15 5.37 10.48
C TRP A 142 12.68 3.93 10.44
N THR A 143 11.78 2.94 10.43
CA THR A 143 12.14 1.51 10.56
C THR A 143 11.82 0.67 9.33
N GLY A 144 11.00 1.18 8.41
CA GLY A 144 10.60 0.46 7.20
C GLY A 144 10.55 1.32 5.95
N VAL A 145 10.45 0.66 4.80
CA VAL A 145 10.44 1.29 3.48
C VAL A 145 9.39 0.63 2.59
N ALA A 146 8.56 1.44 1.94
CA ALA A 146 7.62 0.99 0.93
C ALA A 146 8.18 1.25 -0.48
N LEU A 147 8.43 0.17 -1.23
CA LEU A 147 9.05 0.16 -2.54
C LEU A 147 8.02 0.16 -3.66
N LYS A 148 8.31 0.86 -4.76
CA LYS A 148 7.48 0.92 -5.96
C LYS A 148 8.36 0.92 -7.21
N THR A 149 8.04 0.06 -8.18
CA THR A 149 8.77 0.00 -9.45
C THR A 149 8.35 1.13 -10.40
N CYS A 150 7.16 1.71 -10.21
CA CYS A 150 6.70 2.88 -10.98
C CYS A 150 7.49 4.17 -10.67
N LYS A 151 8.14 4.27 -9.51
CA LYS A 151 9.11 5.33 -9.23
C LYS A 151 10.34 5.09 -10.11
N THR A 152 11.06 4.00 -9.85
CA THR A 152 12.02 3.37 -10.79
C THR A 152 12.29 1.91 -10.36
N GLN A 153 12.55 1.01 -11.32
CA GLN A 153 12.99 -0.36 -11.00
C GLN A 153 14.35 -0.37 -10.29
N THR A 154 15.34 0.33 -10.83
CA THR A 154 16.70 0.36 -10.29
C THR A 154 16.74 0.98 -8.89
N GLY A 155 16.03 2.09 -8.68
CA GLY A 155 15.92 2.72 -7.36
C GLY A 155 15.27 1.79 -6.35
N ALA A 156 14.19 1.08 -6.72
CA ALA A 156 13.56 0.09 -5.85
C ALA A 156 14.54 -1.03 -5.43
N LEU A 157 15.37 -1.54 -6.35
CA LEU A 157 16.36 -2.57 -6.05
C LEU A 157 17.51 -2.05 -5.15
N LEU A 158 18.01 -0.85 -5.40
CA LEU A 158 19.05 -0.24 -4.55
C LEU A 158 18.53 0.02 -3.13
N SER A 159 17.32 0.59 -3.02
CA SER A 159 16.62 0.79 -1.76
C SER A 159 16.37 -0.52 -1.02
N LEU A 160 15.95 -1.57 -1.72
CA LEU A 160 15.77 -2.91 -1.17
C LEU A 160 17.07 -3.46 -0.58
N CYS A 161 18.16 -3.46 -1.34
CA CYS A 161 19.44 -3.98 -0.90
C CYS A 161 19.96 -3.22 0.32
N TRP A 162 19.89 -1.89 0.28
CA TRP A 162 20.34 -1.05 1.38
C TRP A 162 19.51 -1.27 2.64
N ALA A 163 18.18 -1.23 2.53
CA ALA A 163 17.26 -1.42 3.66
C ALA A 163 17.46 -2.79 4.34
N LYS A 164 17.56 -3.87 3.56
CA LYS A 164 17.84 -5.21 4.08
C LYS A 164 19.18 -5.29 4.81
N ALA A 165 20.23 -4.72 4.22
CA ALA A 165 21.55 -4.70 4.84
C ALA A 165 21.59 -3.95 6.19
N HIS A 166 20.62 -3.07 6.44
CA HIS A 166 20.52 -2.26 7.66
C HIS A 166 19.35 -2.64 8.58
N GLY A 167 18.75 -3.82 8.35
CA GLY A 167 17.71 -4.40 9.21
C GLY A 167 16.35 -3.70 9.14
N MET A 168 16.08 -2.95 8.07
CA MET A 168 14.78 -2.30 7.88
C MET A 168 13.78 -3.26 7.22
N THR A 169 12.52 -3.18 7.63
CA THR A 169 11.42 -3.95 7.03
C THR A 169 10.97 -3.34 5.71
N LEU A 170 10.43 -4.18 4.82
CA LEU A 170 10.05 -3.79 3.47
C LEU A 170 8.56 -4.03 3.23
N MET A 171 7.95 -3.14 2.46
CA MET A 171 6.63 -3.30 1.84
C MET A 171 6.76 -3.01 0.34
N VAL A 172 5.95 -3.64 -0.50
CA VAL A 172 5.85 -3.28 -1.93
C VAL A 172 4.43 -2.82 -2.21
N GLN A 173 4.29 -1.75 -3.00
CA GLN A 173 2.99 -1.19 -3.36
C GLN A 173 2.96 -0.89 -4.86
N ASP A 174 1.80 -1.03 -5.51
CA ASP A 174 1.62 -0.77 -6.94
C ASP A 174 1.38 0.71 -7.28
N LEU A 175 1.11 1.55 -6.28
CA LEU A 175 0.67 2.95 -6.45
C LEU A 175 -0.53 3.05 -7.42
N THR A 176 -1.45 2.08 -7.33
CA THR A 176 -2.64 2.00 -8.20
C THR A 176 -2.32 1.89 -9.69
N ASN A 177 -1.11 1.43 -10.08
CA ASN A 177 -0.76 1.29 -11.49
C ASN A 177 -1.38 0.01 -12.10
N PRO A 178 -2.28 0.12 -13.11
CA PRO A 178 -2.90 -1.02 -13.76
C PRO A 178 -2.04 -1.59 -14.90
N MET A 179 -2.61 -2.50 -15.70
CA MET A 179 -2.02 -3.05 -16.92
C MET A 179 -0.66 -3.72 -16.64
N LEU A 180 0.27 -3.67 -17.59
CA LEU A 180 1.62 -4.25 -17.47
C LEU A 180 2.39 -3.74 -16.24
N ALA A 181 2.10 -2.53 -15.76
CA ALA A 181 2.85 -1.92 -14.66
C ALA A 181 2.66 -2.64 -13.32
N GLN A 182 1.61 -3.45 -13.15
CA GLN A 182 1.38 -4.25 -11.95
C GLN A 182 2.37 -5.41 -11.81
N ILE A 183 2.67 -6.10 -12.91
CA ILE A 183 3.52 -7.29 -12.94
C ILE A 183 4.92 -7.06 -12.31
N PRO A 184 5.68 -5.99 -12.61
CA PRO A 184 6.97 -5.76 -11.97
C PRO A 184 6.86 -5.49 -10.47
N HIS A 185 5.77 -4.88 -9.98
CA HIS A 185 5.54 -4.73 -8.54
C HIS A 185 5.31 -6.08 -7.87
N LEU A 186 4.50 -6.96 -8.47
CA LEU A 186 4.26 -8.29 -7.94
C LEU A 186 5.53 -9.15 -7.93
N LEU A 187 6.33 -9.09 -9.00
CA LEU A 187 7.62 -9.75 -9.07
C LEU A 187 8.58 -9.21 -8.00
N LEU A 188 8.65 -7.88 -7.84
CA LEU A 188 9.45 -7.29 -6.77
C LEU A 188 8.99 -7.81 -5.41
N ALA A 189 7.68 -7.81 -5.12
CA ALA A 189 7.12 -8.29 -3.86
C ALA A 189 7.49 -9.76 -3.57
N ALA A 190 7.36 -10.63 -4.58
CA ALA A 190 7.69 -12.04 -4.48
C ALA A 190 9.15 -12.31 -4.10
N HIS A 191 10.07 -11.42 -4.47
CA HIS A 191 11.50 -11.53 -4.17
C HIS A 191 11.96 -10.63 -3.01
N ALA A 192 11.15 -9.66 -2.61
CA ALA A 192 11.56 -8.64 -1.66
C ALA A 192 11.53 -9.11 -0.20
N GLY A 193 10.76 -10.16 0.13
CA GLY A 193 10.51 -10.50 1.54
C GLY A 193 9.68 -9.41 2.22
N THR A 194 8.66 -8.95 1.52
CA THR A 194 7.71 -7.92 1.96
C THR A 194 6.91 -8.35 3.19
N ILE A 195 6.55 -7.41 4.04
CA ILE A 195 5.75 -7.66 5.24
C ILE A 195 4.29 -7.90 4.87
N MET A 196 3.76 -9.09 5.15
CA MET A 196 2.36 -9.47 4.94
C MET A 196 1.82 -9.33 3.49
N GLY A 197 2.70 -9.31 2.48
CA GLY A 197 2.32 -9.33 1.07
C GLY A 197 2.56 -8.00 0.35
N VAL A 198 1.72 -7.69 -0.64
CA VAL A 198 1.87 -6.54 -1.54
C VAL A 198 0.60 -5.71 -1.53
N GLU A 199 0.72 -4.40 -1.53
CA GLU A 199 -0.43 -3.53 -1.79
C GLU A 199 -0.69 -3.46 -3.29
N THR A 200 -1.88 -3.95 -3.68
CA THR A 200 -2.40 -3.80 -5.03
C THR A 200 -3.84 -3.34 -4.95
N ASN A 201 -4.09 -2.11 -5.39
CA ASN A 201 -5.43 -1.50 -5.31
C ASN A 201 -5.95 -1.04 -6.68
N SER A 202 -5.15 -1.16 -7.76
CA SER A 202 -5.60 -0.86 -9.12
C SER A 202 -6.86 -1.66 -9.50
N MET A 203 -7.00 -2.90 -9.01
CA MET A 203 -8.17 -3.76 -9.23
C MET A 203 -9.44 -3.27 -8.54
N GLN A 204 -9.33 -2.36 -7.57
CA GLN A 204 -10.46 -1.70 -6.91
C GLN A 204 -10.80 -0.36 -7.55
N PHE A 205 -9.78 0.42 -7.95
CA PHE A 205 -9.99 1.76 -8.51
C PHE A 205 -10.20 1.77 -10.02
N TYR A 206 -9.58 0.84 -10.75
CA TYR A 206 -9.60 0.70 -12.19
C TYR A 206 -9.78 -0.78 -12.61
N PRO A 207 -10.83 -1.46 -12.14
CA PRO A 207 -10.98 -2.91 -12.32
C PRO A 207 -10.94 -3.35 -13.79
N GLU A 208 -11.47 -2.51 -14.70
CA GLU A 208 -11.53 -2.80 -16.12
C GLU A 208 -10.27 -2.43 -16.90
N ALA A 209 -9.38 -1.61 -16.32
CA ALA A 209 -8.23 -1.07 -17.04
C ALA A 209 -7.25 -2.16 -17.47
N SER A 210 -7.23 -3.30 -16.79
CA SER A 210 -6.29 -4.41 -17.03
C SER A 210 -6.93 -5.64 -17.70
N LEU A 211 -8.15 -5.53 -18.26
CA LEU A 211 -8.86 -6.68 -18.84
C LEU A 211 -8.02 -7.48 -19.86
N PRO A 212 -7.34 -6.86 -20.85
CA PRO A 212 -6.45 -7.57 -21.76
C PRO A 212 -5.32 -8.36 -21.07
N GLU A 213 -4.69 -7.80 -20.03
CA GLU A 213 -3.64 -8.50 -19.28
C GLU A 213 -4.22 -9.61 -18.40
N ALA A 214 -5.42 -9.40 -17.85
CA ALA A 214 -6.12 -10.39 -17.03
C ALA A 214 -6.51 -11.65 -17.81
N GLU A 215 -6.74 -11.56 -19.12
CA GLU A 215 -6.94 -12.74 -19.99
C GLU A 215 -5.70 -13.65 -20.04
N VAL A 216 -4.51 -13.07 -19.91
CA VAL A 216 -3.22 -13.81 -19.99
C VAL A 216 -2.70 -14.18 -18.59
N HIS A 217 -2.92 -13.31 -17.62
CA HIS A 217 -2.42 -13.40 -16.24
C HIS A 217 -3.54 -13.23 -15.20
N PRO A 218 -4.60 -14.05 -15.21
CA PRO A 218 -5.81 -13.80 -14.41
C PRO A 218 -5.55 -13.67 -12.92
N GLY A 219 -4.65 -14.50 -12.37
CA GLY A 219 -4.28 -14.46 -10.95
C GLY A 219 -3.55 -13.17 -10.54
N ALA A 220 -2.88 -12.49 -11.46
CA ALA A 220 -2.18 -11.27 -11.15
C ALA A 220 -3.16 -10.11 -10.97
N TYR A 221 -4.31 -10.15 -11.65
CA TYR A 221 -5.32 -9.07 -11.72
C TYR A 221 -6.64 -9.42 -11.05
N SER A 222 -6.67 -10.49 -10.25
CA SER A 222 -7.81 -10.85 -9.42
C SER A 222 -7.31 -11.30 -8.05
N ARG A 223 -7.88 -10.75 -6.98
CA ARG A 223 -7.63 -11.24 -5.63
C ARG A 223 -8.58 -12.37 -5.28
N ARG A 224 -8.03 -13.44 -4.72
CA ARG A 224 -8.77 -14.55 -4.14
C ARG A 224 -8.17 -14.87 -2.80
N GLU A 225 -9.03 -14.95 -1.78
CA GLU A 225 -8.61 -15.23 -0.40
C GLU A 225 -7.51 -14.25 0.09
N GLY A 226 -7.60 -12.99 -0.34
CA GLY A 226 -6.65 -11.94 0.02
C GLY A 226 -5.29 -12.05 -0.66
N MET A 227 -5.13 -12.91 -1.67
CA MET A 227 -3.88 -13.14 -2.39
C MET A 227 -4.03 -12.89 -3.88
N VAL A 228 -2.90 -12.55 -4.52
CA VAL A 228 -2.71 -12.53 -5.96
C VAL A 228 -1.78 -13.66 -6.36
N ASP A 229 -1.93 -14.17 -7.58
CA ASP A 229 -1.13 -15.27 -8.11
C ASP A 229 -0.38 -14.85 -9.38
N ILE A 230 0.95 -14.99 -9.34
CA ILE A 230 1.83 -14.69 -10.47
C ILE A 230 2.37 -15.97 -11.15
N SER A 231 1.77 -17.13 -10.91
CA SER A 231 2.21 -18.41 -11.51
C SER A 231 2.28 -18.41 -13.04
N THR A 232 1.49 -17.55 -13.69
CA THR A 232 1.45 -17.37 -15.15
C THR A 232 2.54 -16.44 -15.70
N VAL A 233 3.24 -15.70 -14.82
CA VAL A 233 4.36 -14.82 -15.17
C VAL A 233 5.63 -15.67 -15.18
N GLN A 234 6.08 -16.05 -16.37
CA GLN A 234 7.19 -17.00 -16.54
C GLN A 234 8.18 -16.53 -17.61
N GLY A 235 9.37 -17.12 -17.59
CA GLY A 235 10.41 -16.87 -18.58
C GLY A 235 11.32 -15.68 -18.24
N PRO A 236 12.17 -15.25 -19.19
CA PRO A 236 13.13 -14.18 -18.96
C PRO A 236 12.48 -12.80 -18.83
N GLY A 237 13.17 -11.88 -18.17
CA GLY A 237 12.70 -10.51 -17.97
C GLY A 237 11.52 -10.45 -17.00
N PHE A 238 10.49 -9.67 -17.36
CA PHE A 238 9.27 -9.52 -16.55
C PHE A 238 8.16 -10.53 -16.91
N GLY A 239 8.41 -11.46 -17.84
CA GLY A 239 7.44 -12.50 -18.18
C GLY A 239 6.09 -11.99 -18.69
N TYR A 240 6.03 -10.79 -19.29
CA TYR A 240 4.80 -10.09 -19.66
C TYR A 240 3.92 -10.81 -20.69
N ARG A 241 4.48 -11.68 -21.53
CA ARG A 241 3.75 -12.33 -22.63
C ARG A 241 2.98 -11.35 -23.52
N ILE A 242 3.59 -10.20 -23.85
CA ILE A 242 2.96 -9.10 -24.62
C ILE A 242 2.29 -9.58 -25.92
N GLY A 243 2.90 -10.54 -26.62
CA GLY A 243 2.33 -11.10 -27.86
C GLY A 243 0.99 -11.82 -27.70
N GLU A 244 0.61 -12.19 -26.48
CA GLU A 244 -0.66 -12.85 -26.16
C GLU A 244 -1.71 -11.86 -25.63
N ILE A 245 -1.28 -10.68 -25.18
CA ILE A 245 -2.14 -9.64 -24.62
C ILE A 245 -2.80 -8.87 -25.78
N LYS A 246 -4.11 -9.02 -25.93
CA LYS A 246 -4.89 -8.37 -27.01
C LYS A 246 -5.25 -6.93 -26.68
N ARG A 247 -4.26 -6.10 -26.34
CA ARG A 247 -4.45 -4.67 -26.05
C ARG A 247 -4.27 -3.83 -27.31
N VAL A 248 -5.31 -3.07 -27.65
CA VAL A 248 -5.23 -2.06 -28.72
C VAL A 248 -4.60 -0.79 -28.14
N LEU A 249 -3.44 -0.40 -28.67
CA LEU A 249 -2.76 0.85 -28.32
C LEU A 249 -3.03 1.91 -29.40
N PRO A 250 -3.05 3.21 -29.05
CA PRO A 250 -3.05 4.28 -30.04
C PRO A 250 -1.76 4.24 -30.87
N SER A 251 -1.77 4.93 -32.01
CA SER A 251 -0.56 5.16 -32.80
C SER A 251 0.54 5.75 -31.90
N PRO A 252 1.81 5.29 -32.03
CA PRO A 252 2.90 5.84 -31.24
C PRO A 252 3.01 7.36 -31.39
N ALA A 253 3.11 8.07 -30.26
CA ALA A 253 3.30 9.52 -30.27
C ALA A 253 4.67 9.92 -30.87
N ALA A 254 5.67 9.04 -30.75
CA ALA A 254 6.96 9.15 -31.40
C ALA A 254 7.59 7.76 -31.59
N ARG A 255 8.44 7.63 -32.61
CA ARG A 255 9.33 6.48 -32.82
C ARG A 255 10.72 7.01 -33.11
N PHE A 256 11.70 6.49 -32.39
CA PHE A 256 13.11 6.85 -32.58
C PHE A 256 13.88 5.57 -32.88
N GLY A 257 14.72 5.62 -33.92
CA GLY A 257 15.38 4.43 -34.45
C GLY A 257 14.47 3.61 -35.39
N ASP A 258 15.11 2.63 -36.03
CA ASP A 258 14.46 1.68 -36.95
C ASP A 258 13.83 0.51 -36.19
#